data_AF-A0A7X0RF74-F1
#
_entry.id   AF-A0A7X0RF74-F1
#
_cell.length_a   1.000
_cell.length_b   1.000
_cell.length_c   1.000
_cell.angle_alpha   90.00
_cell.angle_beta   90.00
_cell.angle_gamma   90.00
#
_symmetry.space_group_name_H-M   'P 1'
#
loop_
_entity.id
_entity.type
_entity.pdbx_description
1 polymer ?
#
loop_
_entity_poly.entity_id
_entity_poly.type
_entity_poly.pdbx_seq_one_letter_code
_entity_poly.pdbx_strand_id
1 'polypeptide(L)'
;MAGYSSTPLRAKLGIRDGHVVLLDRLPDDVDLGDLTGAHVVRRLPARADVTLTFHTTLATLAGRLPALLERTATAGSVWVCWPKKAVHRALAERGVWVDLDEGRVRTLGLELGFVDVKVAAVDDTWSGLKFVRRLADRA
;
A
#
# COMPACT_ATOMS: atom_id res chain seq x y z
N MET A 1 23.58 13.82 -7.85
CA MET A 1 22.68 13.83 -9.02
C MET A 1 21.44 13.04 -8.63
N ALA A 2 20.40 13.71 -8.12
CA ALA A 2 19.30 13.08 -7.41
C ALA A 2 17.99 13.38 -8.13
N GLY A 3 17.55 12.44 -8.95
CA GLY A 3 16.24 12.48 -9.61
C GLY A 3 15.15 12.04 -8.64
N TYR A 4 14.86 12.84 -7.61
CA TYR A 4 13.67 12.61 -6.79
C TYR A 4 12.53 13.41 -7.40
N SER A 5 11.59 12.67 -7.99
CA SER A 5 10.27 13.14 -8.39
C SER A 5 9.75 14.17 -7.37
N SER A 6 9.63 15.43 -7.80
CA SER A 6 9.26 16.63 -7.03
C SER A 6 7.83 16.60 -6.47
N THR A 7 7.09 15.52 -6.73
CA THR A 7 5.76 15.30 -6.18
C THR A 7 5.88 14.76 -4.76
N PRO A 8 5.34 15.45 -3.74
CA PRO A 8 5.29 14.94 -2.37
C PRO A 8 4.65 13.54 -2.33
N LEU A 9 5.15 12.66 -1.46
CA LEU A 9 4.66 11.28 -1.36
C LEU A 9 3.14 11.21 -1.18
N ARG A 10 2.55 12.10 -0.36
CA ARG A 10 1.09 12.27 -0.23
C ARG A 10 0.35 12.34 -1.57
N ALA A 11 0.87 13.09 -2.54
CA ALA A 11 0.25 13.28 -3.84
C ALA A 11 0.48 12.06 -4.74
N LYS A 12 1.63 11.38 -4.63
CA LYS A 12 1.88 10.09 -5.32
C LYS A 12 0.87 9.02 -4.87
N LEU A 13 0.61 8.96 -3.56
CA LEU A 13 -0.34 8.05 -2.92
C LEU A 13 -1.81 8.39 -3.22
N GLY A 14 -2.08 9.63 -3.68
CA GLY A 14 -3.43 10.11 -3.95
C GLY A 14 -4.21 10.48 -2.68
N ILE A 15 -3.50 10.83 -1.61
CA ILE A 15 -4.07 11.29 -0.35
C ILE A 15 -4.48 12.77 -0.49
N ARG A 16 -5.69 13.09 -0.01
CA ARG A 16 -6.29 14.43 -0.03
C ARG A 16 -6.91 14.74 1.32
N ASP A 17 -7.17 16.01 1.55
CA ASP A 17 -7.86 16.48 2.75
C ASP A 17 -9.25 15.83 2.85
N GLY A 18 -9.65 15.51 4.09
CA GLY A 18 -10.88 14.79 4.39
C GLY A 18 -10.86 13.29 4.12
N HIS A 19 -9.83 12.74 3.44
CA HIS A 19 -9.74 11.29 3.24
C HIS A 19 -9.59 10.55 4.56
N VAL A 20 -10.26 9.41 4.69
CA VAL A 20 -9.92 8.40 5.69
C VAL A 20 -8.75 7.57 5.17
N VAL A 21 -7.59 7.70 5.83
CA VAL A 21 -6.36 7.01 5.46
C VAL A 21 -6.06 5.91 6.47
N LEU A 22 -6.18 4.66 6.05
CA LEU A 22 -5.78 3.50 6.85
C LEU A 22 -4.30 3.20 6.64
N LEU A 23 -3.53 3.22 7.72
CA LEU A 23 -2.15 2.74 7.76
C LEU A 23 -2.13 1.36 8.44
N ASP A 24 -2.28 0.30 7.64
CA ASP A 24 -2.31 -1.09 8.09
C ASP A 24 -0.88 -1.64 8.15
N ARG A 25 -0.46 -2.13 9.32
CA ARG A 25 0.87 -2.71 9.55
C ARG A 25 2.06 -1.81 9.16
N LEU A 26 1.87 -0.48 9.14
CA LEU A 26 2.96 0.46 8.88
C LEU A 26 4.12 0.24 9.87
N PRO A 27 5.34 -0.05 9.40
CA PRO A 27 6.52 -0.12 10.25
C PRO A 27 6.83 1.24 10.89
N ASP A 28 7.37 1.22 12.11
CA ASP A 28 7.63 2.44 12.89
C ASP A 28 8.69 3.37 12.26
N ASP A 29 9.54 2.83 11.38
CA ASP A 29 10.62 3.54 10.68
C ASP A 29 10.20 4.14 9.33
N VAL A 30 8.95 3.92 8.90
CA VAL A 30 8.44 4.47 7.64
C VAL A 30 7.81 5.84 7.87
N ASP A 31 8.44 6.87 7.33
CA ASP A 31 7.88 8.22 7.27
C ASP A 31 7.12 8.43 5.95
N LEU A 32 5.83 8.75 6.05
CA LEU A 32 4.98 9.06 4.90
C LEU A 32 4.94 10.57 4.57
N GLY A 33 5.66 11.37 5.35
CA GLY A 33 5.64 12.82 5.29
C GLY A 33 4.35 13.42 5.85
N ASP A 34 4.06 14.66 5.44
CA ASP A 34 2.89 15.40 5.89
C ASP A 34 1.57 14.79 5.37
N LEU A 35 0.74 14.37 6.31
CA LEU A 35 -0.64 13.87 6.09
C LEU A 35 -1.70 14.80 6.69
N THR A 36 -1.34 16.04 7.02
CA THR A 36 -2.26 17.04 7.57
C THR A 36 -3.50 17.19 6.67
N GLY A 37 -4.66 17.30 7.30
CA GLY A 37 -5.95 17.40 6.61
C GLY A 37 -6.61 16.04 6.33
N ALA A 38 -5.88 14.93 6.36
CA ALA A 38 -6.47 13.59 6.28
C ALA A 38 -6.81 13.02 7.66
N HIS A 39 -7.81 12.13 7.72
CA HIS A 39 -8.17 11.37 8.91
C HIS A 39 -7.39 10.05 8.95
N VAL A 40 -6.21 10.08 9.58
CA VAL A 40 -5.33 8.90 9.67
C VAL A 40 -5.82 7.94 10.77
N VAL A 41 -5.99 6.67 10.42
CA VAL A 41 -6.39 5.61 11.33
C VAL A 41 -5.46 4.40 11.25
N ARG A 42 -5.28 3.70 12.37
CA ARG A 42 -4.48 2.44 12.48
C ARG A 42 -5.33 1.19 12.64
N ARG A 43 -6.65 1.35 12.79
CA ARG A 43 -7.63 0.25 12.88
C ARG A 43 -8.51 0.30 11.65
N LEU A 44 -8.89 -0.88 11.14
CA LEU A 44 -9.72 -1.02 9.95
C LEU A 44 -11.04 -0.25 10.14
N PRO A 45 -11.29 0.83 9.39
CA PRO A 45 -12.52 1.59 9.51
C PRO A 45 -13.64 0.89 8.73
N ALA A 46 -14.88 1.38 8.89
CA ALA A 46 -16.01 0.92 8.08
C ALA A 46 -15.79 1.15 6.58
N ARG A 47 -15.13 2.27 6.23
CA ARG A 47 -14.72 2.63 4.87
C ARG A 47 -13.43 3.45 4.89
N ALA A 48 -12.50 3.18 3.98
CA ALA A 48 -11.27 3.93 3.78
C ALA A 48 -11.16 4.45 2.34
N ASP A 49 -10.67 5.67 2.15
CA ASP A 49 -10.41 6.26 0.83
C ASP A 49 -9.03 5.85 0.31
N VAL A 50 -8.05 5.77 1.21
CA VAL A 50 -6.70 5.29 0.90
C VAL A 50 -6.27 4.33 2.00
N THR A 51 -5.90 3.12 1.62
CA THR A 51 -5.24 2.17 2.52
C THR A 51 -3.80 2.00 2.07
N LEU A 52 -2.85 2.03 3.01
CA LEU A 52 -1.50 1.51 2.81
C LEU A 52 -1.35 0.28 3.70
N THR A 53 -0.95 -0.85 3.12
CA THR A 53 -0.75 -2.10 3.86
C THR A 53 0.63 -2.68 3.60
N PHE A 54 1.37 -2.99 4.66
CA PHE A 54 2.78 -3.40 4.58
C PHE A 54 2.93 -4.87 4.92
N HIS A 55 3.55 -5.63 4.02
CA HIS A 55 3.72 -7.08 4.14
C HIS A 55 5.08 -7.51 3.62
N THR A 56 5.66 -8.52 4.27
CA THR A 56 6.87 -9.20 3.76
C THR A 56 6.55 -10.54 3.13
N THR A 57 5.39 -11.13 3.45
CA THR A 57 5.02 -12.48 2.98
C THR A 57 3.65 -12.52 2.31
N LEU A 58 3.54 -13.39 1.31
CA LEU A 58 2.30 -13.67 0.59
C LEU A 58 1.22 -14.20 1.54
N ALA A 59 1.58 -15.05 2.50
CA ALA A 59 0.63 -15.57 3.48
C ALA A 59 -0.05 -14.45 4.29
N THR A 60 0.72 -13.47 4.77
CA THR A 60 0.15 -12.35 5.54
C THR A 60 -0.67 -11.42 4.66
N LEU A 61 -0.27 -11.21 3.40
CA LEU A 61 -1.01 -10.39 2.46
C LEU A 61 -2.33 -11.07 2.06
N ALA A 62 -2.30 -12.35 1.69
CA ALA A 62 -3.48 -13.13 1.30
C ALA A 62 -4.53 -13.18 2.42
N GLY A 63 -4.11 -13.31 3.68
CA GLY A 63 -5.03 -13.29 4.82
C GLY A 63 -5.62 -11.91 5.13
N ARG A 64 -5.05 -10.82 4.59
CA ARG A 64 -5.43 -9.45 4.97
C ARG A 64 -6.10 -8.67 3.84
N LEU A 65 -5.59 -8.80 2.62
CA LEU A 65 -6.00 -8.01 1.46
C LEU A 65 -7.51 -8.07 1.16
N PRO A 66 -8.21 -9.22 1.24
CA PRO A 66 -9.65 -9.26 0.98
C PRO A 66 -10.46 -8.29 1.85
N ALA A 67 -10.18 -8.26 3.15
CA ALA A 67 -10.87 -7.37 4.09
C ALA A 67 -10.55 -5.88 3.82
N LEU A 68 -9.33 -5.57 3.40
CA LEU A 68 -8.95 -4.20 3.05
C LEU A 68 -9.68 -3.73 1.79
N LEU A 69 -9.75 -4.58 0.77
CA LEU A 69 -10.44 -4.30 -0.48
C LEU A 69 -11.96 -4.14 -0.28
N GLU A 70 -12.56 -4.97 0.58
CA GLU A 70 -13.98 -4.86 0.95
C GLU A 70 -14.29 -3.48 1.58
N ARG A 71 -13.44 -3.02 2.50
CA ARG A 71 -13.58 -1.72 3.20
C ARG A 71 -13.12 -0.53 2.38
N THR A 72 -12.66 -0.73 1.14
CA THR A 72 -12.21 0.36 0.28
C THR A 72 -13.40 1.06 -0.36
N ALA A 73 -13.41 2.40 -0.28
CA ALA A 73 -14.40 3.25 -0.92
C ALA A 73 -14.48 2.98 -2.44
N THR A 74 -15.61 3.27 -3.08
CA THR A 74 -15.81 2.99 -4.51
C THR A 74 -14.76 3.69 -5.39
N ALA A 75 -14.42 4.94 -5.05
CA ALA A 75 -13.35 5.72 -5.67
C ALA A 75 -12.02 5.66 -4.88
N GLY A 76 -11.94 4.78 -3.89
CA GLY A 76 -10.78 4.61 -3.02
C GLY A 76 -9.70 3.73 -3.64
N SER A 77 -8.63 3.53 -2.88
CA SER A 77 -7.51 2.70 -3.31
C SER A 77 -6.81 1.98 -2.18
N VAL A 78 -6.21 0.83 -2.51
CA VAL A 78 -5.32 0.07 -1.63
C VAL A 78 -3.93 0.06 -2.23
N TRP A 79 -2.96 0.58 -1.50
CA TRP A 79 -1.54 0.44 -1.77
C TRP A 79 -1.01 -0.76 -1.01
N VAL A 80 -0.58 -1.79 -1.73
CA VAL A 80 0.12 -2.93 -1.14
C VAL A 80 1.61 -2.67 -1.21
N CYS A 81 2.26 -2.63 -0.04
CA CYS A 81 3.66 -2.29 0.13
C CYS A 81 4.50 -3.52 0.49
N TRP A 82 5.60 -3.73 -0.23
CA TRP A 82 6.56 -4.81 0.03
C TRP A 82 8.01 -4.30 0.03
N PRO A 83 8.94 -4.96 0.74
CA PRO A 83 10.33 -4.53 0.78
C PRO A 83 11.01 -4.73 -0.57
N LYS A 84 11.79 -3.73 -1.00
CA LYS A 84 12.62 -3.81 -2.20
C LYS A 84 13.70 -4.88 -2.02
N LYS A 85 14.08 -5.51 -3.14
CA LYS A 85 15.12 -6.56 -3.15
C LYS A 85 16.44 -6.12 -2.47
N ALA A 86 16.79 -4.84 -2.57
CA ALA A 86 18.02 -4.28 -2.00
C ALA A 86 18.11 -4.43 -0.47
N VAL A 87 16.98 -4.47 0.25
CA VAL A 87 16.95 -4.57 1.73
C VAL A 87 16.73 -6.00 2.23
N HIS A 88 16.52 -6.98 1.34
CA HIS A 88 16.19 -8.36 1.73
C HIS A 88 17.29 -8.99 2.59
N ARG A 89 18.57 -8.71 2.32
CA ARG A 89 19.69 -9.23 3.13
C ARG A 89 19.62 -8.72 4.57
N ALA A 90 19.46 -7.41 4.75
CA ALA A 90 19.35 -6.79 6.07
C ALA A 90 18.12 -7.27 6.83
N LEU A 91 17.01 -7.54 6.13
CA LEU A 91 15.81 -8.14 6.71
C LEU A 91 16.06 -9.58 7.16
N ALA A 92 16.73 -10.40 6.35
CA ALA A 92 17.08 -11.77 6.70
C ALA A 92 18.02 -11.84 7.92
N GLU A 93 18.99 -10.94 8.03
CA GLU A 93 19.89 -10.80 9.21
C GLU A 93 19.11 -10.48 10.50
N ARG A 94 17.94 -9.83 10.36
CA ARG A 94 17.01 -9.54 11.48
C ARG A 94 15.96 -10.65 11.68
N GLY A 95 16.09 -11.78 11.00
CA GLY A 95 15.14 -12.90 11.08
C GLY A 95 13.81 -12.66 10.37
N VAL A 96 13.73 -11.67 9.47
CA VAL A 96 12.52 -11.35 8.72
C VAL A 96 12.53 -12.09 7.38
N TRP A 97 11.60 -13.02 7.22
CA TRP A 97 11.36 -13.70 5.95
C TRP A 97 10.61 -12.78 4.97
N VAL A 98 11.09 -12.75 3.73
CA VAL A 98 10.47 -12.00 2.63
C VAL A 98 10.27 -12.94 1.45
N ASP A 99 9.01 -13.07 1.01
CA ASP A 99 8.66 -13.80 -0.20
C ASP A 99 7.69 -13.02 -1.11
N LEU A 100 7.50 -11.73 -0.85
CA LEU A 100 6.74 -10.84 -1.73
C LEU A 100 7.63 -10.13 -2.75
N ASP A 101 7.08 -10.01 -3.96
CA ASP A 101 7.56 -9.18 -5.05
C ASP A 101 6.35 -8.57 -5.79
N GLU A 102 6.61 -7.71 -6.79
CA GLU A 102 5.55 -7.08 -7.57
C GLU A 102 4.63 -8.10 -8.25
N GLY A 103 5.20 -9.20 -8.74
CA GLY A 103 4.45 -10.24 -9.47
C GLY A 103 3.42 -10.91 -8.57
N ARG A 104 3.84 -11.36 -7.38
CA ARG A 104 2.95 -11.98 -6.39
C ARG A 104 1.88 -11.01 -5.89
N VAL A 105 2.26 -9.75 -5.65
CA VAL A 105 1.31 -8.70 -5.24
C VAL A 105 0.27 -8.44 -6.34
N ARG A 106 0.71 -8.28 -7.60
CA ARG A 106 -0.17 -8.06 -8.75
C ARG A 106 -1.12 -9.24 -8.94
N THR A 107 -0.59 -10.47 -9.00
CA THR A 107 -1.40 -11.68 -9.21
C THR A 107 -2.53 -11.77 -8.19
N LEU A 108 -2.22 -11.64 -6.90
CA LEU A 108 -3.24 -11.73 -5.86
C LEU A 108 -4.31 -10.63 -5.98
N GLY A 109 -3.92 -9.39 -6.27
CA GLY A 109 -4.88 -8.29 -6.41
C GLY A 109 -5.82 -8.47 -7.61
N LEU A 110 -5.31 -9.01 -8.72
CA LEU A 110 -6.11 -9.34 -9.91
C LEU A 110 -7.07 -10.51 -9.66
N GLU A 111 -6.62 -11.56 -8.96
CA GLU A 111 -7.46 -12.69 -8.54
C GLU A 111 -8.62 -12.26 -7.65
N LEU A 112 -8.43 -11.21 -6.83
CA LEU A 112 -9.46 -10.60 -5.99
C LEU A 112 -10.37 -9.60 -6.75
N GLY A 113 -10.22 -9.50 -8.08
CA GLY A 113 -11.09 -8.70 -8.95
C GLY A 113 -10.76 -7.20 -9.01
N PHE A 114 -9.62 -6.78 -8.47
CA PHE A 114 -9.14 -5.40 -8.56
C PHE A 114 -8.18 -5.24 -9.74
N VAL A 115 -7.85 -4.00 -10.09
CA VAL A 115 -6.84 -3.68 -11.10
C VAL A 115 -5.76 -2.80 -10.51
N ASP A 116 -4.51 -3.08 -10.86
CA ASP A 116 -3.40 -2.20 -10.53
C ASP A 116 -3.28 -1.05 -11.53
N VAL A 117 -2.93 0.14 -11.03
CA VAL A 117 -2.89 1.37 -11.84
C VAL A 117 -1.61 2.19 -11.69
N LYS A 118 -0.82 1.92 -10.64
CA LYS A 118 0.42 2.65 -10.38
C LYS A 118 1.33 1.86 -9.46
N VAL A 119 2.61 1.80 -9.79
CA VAL A 119 3.70 1.42 -8.88
C VAL A 119 4.47 2.67 -8.46
N ALA A 120 4.91 2.75 -7.20
CA ALA A 120 5.75 3.84 -6.71
C ALA A 120 6.68 3.37 -5.58
N ALA A 121 7.83 4.02 -5.41
CA ALA A 121 8.59 3.93 -4.18
C ALA A 121 7.85 4.70 -3.08
N VAL A 122 7.64 4.04 -1.93
CA VAL A 122 7.12 4.69 -0.72
C VAL A 122 8.27 5.44 -0.05
N ASP A 123 9.35 4.72 0.22
CA ASP A 123 10.63 5.24 0.71
C ASP A 123 11.77 4.44 0.08
N ASP A 124 12.96 4.44 0.69
CA ASP A 124 14.10 3.66 0.20
C ASP A 124 13.94 2.15 0.41
N THR A 125 13.11 1.72 1.37
CA THR A 125 12.91 0.33 1.78
C THR A 125 11.74 -0.34 1.06
N TRP A 126 10.65 0.39 0.81
CA TRP A 126 9.36 -0.14 0.40
C TRP A 126 8.95 0.34 -0.99
N SER A 127 8.52 -0.61 -1.83
CA SER A 127 7.74 -0.33 -3.03
C SER A 127 6.25 -0.46 -2.71
N GLY A 128 5.38 0.21 -3.46
CA GLY A 128 3.92 0.11 -3.35
C GLY A 128 3.26 -0.04 -4.70
N LEU A 129 2.25 -0.92 -4.79
CA LEU A 129 1.38 -1.11 -5.95
C LEU A 129 -0.04 -0.71 -5.59
N LYS A 130 -0.61 0.22 -6.36
CA LYS A 130 -1.95 0.78 -6.16
C LYS A 130 -3.00 -0.04 -6.88
N PHE A 131 -3.95 -0.58 -6.12
CA PHE A 131 -5.16 -1.22 -6.60
C PHE A 131 -6.38 -0.32 -6.47
N VAL A 132 -7.27 -0.40 -7.46
CA VAL A 132 -8.59 0.25 -7.46
C VAL A 132 -9.64 -0.72 -7.98
N ARG A 133 -10.91 -0.46 -7.65
CA ARG A 133 -12.04 -1.19 -8.26
C ARG A 133 -12.04 -0.95 -9.77
N ARG A 134 -12.33 -1.99 -10.55
CA ARG A 134 -12.54 -1.85 -12.01
C ARG A 134 -13.65 -0.86 -12.28
N LEU A 135 -13.56 -0.11 -13.37
CA LEU A 135 -14.58 0.87 -13.75
C LEU A 135 -15.97 0.21 -13.88
N ALA A 136 -16.03 -1.00 -14.46
CA ALA A 136 -17.26 -1.77 -14.61
C ALA A 136 -17.92 -2.18 -13.27
N ASP A 137 -17.16 -2.21 -12.18
CA ASP A 137 -17.61 -2.66 -10.85
C ASP A 137 -17.95 -1.47 -9.92
N ARG A 138 -17.98 -0.24 -10.45
CA ARG A 138 -18.34 1.00 -9.74
C ARG A 138 -19.77 1.40 -10.12
N ALA A 139 -20.75 0.66 -9.61
CA ALA A 139 -22.16 1.05 -9.65
C ALA A 139 -22.54 1.92 -8.45
#